data_AF-A0A133KRG3-F1
#
_entry.id   AF-A0A133KRG3-F1
#
_cell.length_a   1.000
_cell.length_b   1.000
_cell.length_c   1.000
_cell.angle_alpha   90.00
_cell.angle_beta   90.00
_cell.angle_gamma   90.00
#
_symmetry.space_group_name_H-M   'P 1'
#
loop_
_entity.id
_entity.type
_entity.pdbx_description
1 polymer ?
#
loop_
_entity_poly.entity_id
_entity_poly.type
_entity_poly.pdbx_seq_one_letter_code
_entity_poly.pdbx_strand_id
1 'polypeptide(L)'
;MCTVPIFIILIGLLVFVSNATAMPWNNEPTGQTLSTLSADTGVTFDNPGGVHLAKRGEYEVNERSVWFDAKRPSTGEIQRTHVIIREPVGVSGKLPGMVFMHGAGYGSAVDSFVDMAYDLSSAGFVTAVLDKPVWSTNDITRDYTGSAAVYDEVIRMLRGLDNVDDREVGIYATSESTWVSSYLLDMDKDIAFQVLLSPMVFTPRQAIGFLAAQDFALVGAHDGYQSIVRRVFNIDSALFGVTLPDVHTLKPSAYSIPTLVAYGSKDVMTAQVEGVEAIVDMALRTGNHDVSIRGYPVANHVLRLGDESETGTPFADQYADDVVDWAVGTAKGLHQTSERVGGVNLYQSIAVPKDLKANRGLTVYGLLLHVFMVFMMVLSLVIAVVALVVKIRAMIRRTGPALGFSHGFGNQLLTLTVTTVATLALFGAGLGQVIMGVVKIAWGGAPPEKPGLMYWSWPVIQVVCTVVVWAWSRVLARLIEVASLRGVIRFPPRKGAIGDVMTGRDPVLASTRLGRVLFWVTAVTMLSVLLMFAFWGLFVY
;
A
#
# COMPACT_ATOMS: atom_id res chain seq x y z
N MET A 1 -41.10 19.30 18.55
CA MET A 1 -41.15 17.94 19.17
C MET A 1 -40.62 16.82 18.28
N CYS A 2 -40.44 16.99 16.96
CA CYS A 2 -39.96 15.91 16.07
C CYS A 2 -38.42 15.80 15.91
N THR A 3 -37.63 16.76 16.40
CA THR A 3 -36.16 16.80 16.20
C THR A 3 -35.44 15.59 16.78
N VAL A 4 -35.72 15.24 18.04
CA VAL A 4 -35.03 14.13 18.74
C VAL A 4 -35.30 12.78 18.06
N PRO A 5 -36.55 12.39 17.74
CA PRO A 5 -36.80 11.16 16.99
C PRO A 5 -36.08 11.10 15.64
N ILE A 6 -36.08 12.21 14.86
CA ILE A 6 -35.39 12.26 13.56
C ILE A 6 -33.88 12.11 13.75
N PHE A 7 -33.30 12.75 14.76
CA PHE A 7 -31.88 12.61 15.07
C PHE A 7 -31.52 11.16 15.38
N ILE A 8 -32.28 10.48 16.25
CA ILE A 8 -32.04 9.08 16.62
C ILE A 8 -32.09 8.17 15.39
N ILE A 9 -33.05 8.39 14.48
CA ILE A 9 -33.16 7.61 13.24
C ILE A 9 -31.96 7.85 12.33
N LEU A 10 -31.59 9.12 12.11
CA LEU A 10 -30.48 9.46 11.21
C LEU A 10 -29.14 8.95 11.74
N ILE A 11 -28.84 9.18 13.02
CA ILE A 11 -27.59 8.71 13.62
C ILE A 11 -27.56 7.19 13.67
N GLY A 12 -28.68 6.53 14.00
CA GLY A 12 -28.80 5.08 13.99
C GLY A 12 -28.55 4.46 12.62
N LEU A 13 -29.02 5.09 11.54
CA LEU A 13 -28.74 4.66 10.18
C LEU A 13 -27.26 4.77 9.84
N LEU A 14 -26.61 5.88 10.19
CA LEU A 14 -25.18 6.10 9.91
C LEU A 14 -24.30 5.14 10.72
N VAL A 15 -24.62 4.94 12.01
CA VAL A 15 -23.98 3.93 12.87
C VAL A 15 -24.17 2.52 12.28
N PHE A 16 -25.38 2.19 11.83
CA PHE A 16 -25.65 0.91 11.18
C PHE A 16 -24.79 0.72 9.94
N VAL A 17 -24.73 1.71 9.03
CA VAL A 17 -23.89 1.64 7.83
C VAL A 17 -22.42 1.46 8.21
N SER A 18 -21.91 2.21 9.19
CA SER A 18 -20.52 2.08 9.65
C SER A 18 -20.18 0.69 10.19
N ASN A 19 -21.10 0.07 10.93
CA ASN A 19 -20.91 -1.29 11.45
C ASN A 19 -21.10 -2.35 10.36
N ALA A 20 -22.07 -2.16 9.46
CA ALA A 20 -22.34 -3.10 8.36
C ALA A 20 -21.24 -3.11 7.30
N THR A 21 -20.50 -2.01 7.14
CA THR A 21 -19.32 -1.93 6.26
C THR A 21 -18.00 -2.16 6.99
N ALA A 22 -18.03 -2.46 8.29
CA ALA A 22 -16.82 -2.77 9.05
C ALA A 22 -16.23 -4.09 8.57
N MET A 23 -14.90 -4.12 8.47
CA MET A 23 -14.14 -5.32 8.20
C MET A 23 -13.47 -5.75 9.49
N PRO A 24 -13.65 -7.02 9.93
CA PRO A 24 -13.03 -7.48 11.16
C PRO A 24 -11.52 -7.33 11.07
N TRP A 25 -10.92 -7.03 12.22
CA TRP A 25 -9.49 -6.86 12.34
C TRP A 25 -8.97 -7.88 13.35
N ASN A 26 -8.15 -8.83 12.90
CA ASN A 26 -7.37 -9.67 13.81
C ASN A 26 -5.89 -9.28 13.71
N ASN A 27 -5.37 -8.68 14.79
CA ASN A 27 -3.95 -8.35 14.95
C ASN A 27 -3.18 -9.43 15.70
N GLU A 28 -3.88 -10.42 16.26
CA GLU A 28 -3.26 -11.42 17.11
C GLU A 28 -2.66 -12.57 16.29
N PRO A 29 -1.49 -13.09 16.70
CA PRO A 29 -0.70 -12.64 17.85
C PRO A 29 0.07 -11.33 17.60
N THR A 30 0.11 -10.47 18.62
CA THR A 30 0.94 -9.26 18.66
C THR A 30 2.30 -9.51 19.33
N GLY A 31 3.30 -8.69 18.99
CA GLY A 31 4.64 -8.73 19.61
C GLY A 31 5.39 -10.05 19.37
N GLN A 32 5.26 -10.61 18.16
CA GLN A 32 5.90 -11.86 17.80
C GLN A 32 7.42 -11.67 17.71
N THR A 33 8.17 -12.67 18.16
CA THR A 33 9.64 -12.68 18.09
C THR A 33 10.12 -14.03 17.61
N LEU A 34 11.00 -14.03 16.61
CA LEU A 34 11.77 -15.21 16.24
C LEU A 34 13.15 -15.08 16.87
N SER A 35 13.45 -15.94 17.85
CA SER A 35 14.77 -15.96 18.49
C SER A 35 15.82 -16.54 17.54
N THR A 36 16.98 -15.88 17.47
CA THR A 36 18.15 -16.45 16.80
C THR A 36 18.83 -17.47 17.70
N LEU A 37 19.51 -18.44 17.08
CA LEU A 37 20.27 -19.49 17.79
C LEU A 37 21.69 -19.04 18.14
N SER A 38 22.17 -17.99 17.47
CA SER A 38 23.45 -17.32 17.72
C SER A 38 23.32 -15.83 17.46
N ALA A 39 24.03 -15.01 18.23
CA ALA A 39 24.17 -13.58 17.94
C ALA A 39 25.14 -13.30 16.78
N ASP A 40 25.96 -14.28 16.40
CA ASP A 40 26.89 -14.21 15.28
C ASP A 40 26.14 -14.40 13.95
N THR A 41 26.36 -13.48 13.01
CA THR A 41 25.81 -13.55 11.65
C THR A 41 26.72 -14.30 10.68
N GLY A 42 27.95 -14.63 11.10
CA GLY A 42 28.95 -15.31 10.29
C GLY A 42 28.44 -16.56 9.58
N VAL A 43 28.92 -16.75 8.35
CA VAL A 43 28.64 -17.94 7.55
C VAL A 43 29.91 -18.74 7.34
N THR A 44 29.91 -19.98 7.83
CA THR A 44 31.06 -20.89 7.71
C THR A 44 30.62 -22.22 7.10
N PHE A 45 31.58 -22.90 6.46
CA PHE A 45 31.34 -24.14 5.73
C PHE A 45 32.35 -25.21 6.14
N ASP A 46 31.93 -26.48 6.04
CA ASP A 46 32.87 -27.61 6.08
C ASP A 46 33.63 -27.66 4.76
N ASN A 47 34.96 -27.56 4.82
CA ASN A 47 35.84 -27.50 3.66
C ASN A 47 37.00 -28.51 3.79
N PRO A 48 36.71 -29.82 3.84
CA PRO A 48 37.73 -30.85 4.02
C PRO A 48 38.66 -30.96 2.82
N GLY A 49 38.19 -30.55 1.64
CA GLY A 49 38.97 -30.53 0.40
C GLY A 49 39.94 -29.35 0.29
N GLY A 50 39.87 -28.38 1.22
CA GLY A 50 40.71 -27.18 1.17
C GLY A 50 40.52 -26.36 -0.10
N VAL A 51 39.29 -26.35 -0.66
CA VAL A 51 39.01 -25.53 -1.84
C VAL A 51 39.17 -24.06 -1.48
N HIS A 52 39.71 -23.27 -2.39
CA HIS A 52 39.87 -21.84 -2.17
C HIS A 52 38.49 -21.15 -2.11
N LEU A 53 38.21 -20.46 -1.00
CA LEU A 53 37.00 -19.68 -0.81
C LEU A 53 37.40 -18.21 -0.87
N ALA A 54 37.24 -17.63 -2.06
CA ALA A 54 37.63 -16.26 -2.30
C ALA A 54 36.87 -15.30 -1.38
N LYS A 55 37.57 -14.27 -0.91
CA LYS A 55 37.00 -13.27 0.00
C LYS A 55 36.68 -11.97 -0.72
N ARG A 56 35.79 -11.18 -0.12
CA ARG A 56 35.50 -9.82 -0.57
C ARG A 56 36.81 -9.02 -0.70
N GLY A 57 37.01 -8.39 -1.84
CA GLY A 57 38.20 -7.60 -2.16
C GLY A 57 39.43 -8.39 -2.60
N GLU A 58 39.32 -9.71 -2.83
CA GLU A 58 40.48 -10.53 -3.25
C GLU A 58 40.89 -10.24 -4.71
N TYR A 59 39.92 -10.03 -5.60
CA TYR A 59 40.16 -9.75 -7.00
C TYR A 59 39.77 -8.32 -7.38
N GLU A 60 40.58 -7.73 -8.26
CA GLU A 60 40.17 -6.54 -9.03
C GLU A 60 38.95 -6.86 -9.90
N VAL A 61 38.06 -5.90 -10.09
CA VAL A 61 36.80 -6.10 -10.83
C VAL A 61 36.79 -5.27 -12.10
N ASN A 62 36.48 -5.91 -13.22
CA ASN A 62 36.18 -5.24 -14.48
C ASN A 62 34.67 -5.11 -14.67
N GLU A 63 34.24 -4.03 -15.31
CA GLU A 63 32.83 -3.75 -15.61
C GLU A 63 32.62 -3.59 -17.11
N ARG A 64 31.53 -4.16 -17.63
CA ARG A 64 31.08 -3.92 -19.01
C ARG A 64 29.59 -3.66 -19.08
N SER A 65 29.21 -2.76 -19.99
CA SER A 65 27.82 -2.41 -20.29
C SER A 65 27.31 -3.15 -21.52
N VAL A 66 26.13 -3.74 -21.40
CA VAL A 66 25.40 -4.45 -22.47
C VAL A 66 23.99 -3.89 -22.56
N TRP A 67 23.41 -3.87 -23.76
CA TRP A 67 22.04 -3.43 -23.98
C TRP A 67 21.28 -4.51 -24.76
N PHE A 68 20.03 -4.74 -24.40
CA PHE A 68 19.13 -5.60 -25.15
C PHE A 68 17.69 -5.08 -25.14
N ASP A 69 16.88 -5.59 -26.04
CA ASP A 69 15.48 -5.22 -26.18
C ASP A 69 14.60 -6.21 -25.38
N ALA A 70 14.30 -5.84 -24.15
CA ALA A 70 13.43 -6.61 -23.27
C ALA A 70 11.97 -6.54 -23.77
N LYS A 71 11.48 -7.64 -24.33
CA LYS A 71 10.13 -7.74 -24.86
C LYS A 71 9.16 -8.25 -23.79
N ARG A 72 8.11 -7.47 -23.51
CA ARG A 72 7.00 -7.87 -22.64
C ARG A 72 6.23 -9.04 -23.27
N PRO A 73 6.21 -10.24 -22.67
CA PRO A 73 5.59 -11.40 -23.30
C PRO A 73 4.10 -11.23 -23.59
N SER A 74 3.37 -10.53 -22.71
CA SER A 74 1.92 -10.38 -22.78
C SER A 74 1.43 -9.41 -23.86
N THR A 75 2.22 -8.40 -24.23
CA THR A 75 1.81 -7.34 -25.17
C THR A 75 2.74 -7.19 -26.37
N GLY A 76 3.97 -7.71 -26.29
CA GLY A 76 5.03 -7.48 -27.26
C GLY A 76 5.70 -6.11 -27.17
N GLU A 77 5.35 -5.30 -26.16
CA GLU A 77 6.01 -4.02 -25.90
C GLU A 77 7.50 -4.21 -25.65
N ILE A 78 8.34 -3.31 -26.18
CA ILE A 78 9.79 -3.41 -26.07
C ILE A 78 10.31 -2.29 -25.17
N GLN A 79 11.14 -2.66 -24.21
CA GLN A 79 11.95 -1.75 -23.42
C GLN A 79 13.42 -2.00 -23.75
N ARG A 80 14.16 -0.95 -24.13
CA ARG A 80 15.61 -1.06 -24.25
C ARG A 80 16.22 -1.05 -22.85
N THR A 81 16.82 -2.16 -22.46
CA THR A 81 17.28 -2.43 -21.10
C THR A 81 18.80 -2.46 -21.05
N HIS A 82 19.39 -1.67 -20.14
CA HIS A 82 20.80 -1.71 -19.83
C HIS A 82 21.08 -2.88 -18.89
N VAL A 83 22.22 -3.54 -19.07
CA VAL A 83 22.78 -4.52 -18.14
C VAL A 83 24.24 -4.17 -17.91
N ILE A 84 24.64 -4.10 -16.65
CA ILE A 84 26.02 -3.98 -16.23
C ILE A 84 26.47 -5.34 -15.72
N ILE A 85 27.49 -5.89 -16.39
CA ILE A 85 28.13 -7.14 -16.01
C ILE A 85 29.47 -6.82 -15.36
N ARG A 86 29.72 -7.40 -14.18
CA ARG A 86 30.99 -7.28 -13.45
C ARG A 86 31.63 -8.64 -13.32
N GLU A 87 32.94 -8.71 -13.51
CA GLU A 87 33.71 -9.96 -13.48
C GLU A 87 35.09 -9.75 -12.84
N PRO A 88 35.63 -10.73 -12.09
CA PRO A 88 36.96 -10.64 -11.51
C PRO A 88 38.03 -10.72 -12.59
N VAL A 89 39.10 -9.93 -12.41
CA VAL A 89 40.24 -9.87 -13.33
C VAL A 89 41.25 -10.97 -12.98
N GLY A 90 41.70 -11.69 -14.00
CA GLY A 90 42.81 -12.64 -13.87
C GLY A 90 42.45 -13.99 -13.25
N VAL A 91 41.17 -14.27 -13.02
CA VAL A 91 40.70 -15.57 -12.52
C VAL A 91 40.45 -16.52 -13.68
N SER A 92 41.05 -17.70 -13.62
CA SER A 92 40.92 -18.75 -14.64
C SER A 92 39.84 -19.76 -14.28
N GLY A 93 39.18 -20.34 -15.29
CA GLY A 93 38.15 -21.37 -15.10
C GLY A 93 36.73 -20.80 -15.26
N LYS A 94 35.75 -21.66 -14.97
CA LYS A 94 34.34 -21.28 -14.93
C LYS A 94 33.98 -20.77 -13.55
N LEU A 95 33.28 -19.64 -13.50
CA LEU A 95 32.93 -18.90 -12.28
C LEU A 95 31.42 -18.95 -12.04
N PRO A 96 30.98 -18.91 -10.77
CA PRO A 96 29.56 -18.78 -10.46
C PRO A 96 29.02 -17.41 -10.92
N GLY A 97 27.73 -17.38 -11.24
CA GLY A 97 27.03 -16.19 -11.70
C GLY A 97 26.00 -15.69 -10.70
N MET A 98 25.69 -14.40 -10.69
CA MET A 98 24.56 -13.87 -9.91
C MET A 98 23.82 -12.72 -10.63
N VAL A 99 22.50 -12.84 -10.73
CA VAL A 99 21.64 -11.77 -11.29
C VAL A 99 20.89 -11.05 -10.17
N PHE A 100 20.91 -9.71 -10.20
CA PHE A 100 20.24 -8.86 -9.22
C PHE A 100 18.83 -8.46 -9.67
N MET A 101 17.86 -8.60 -8.78
CA MET A 101 16.45 -8.32 -9.01
C MET A 101 15.94 -7.17 -8.14
N HIS A 102 15.26 -6.22 -8.77
CA HIS A 102 14.90 -4.93 -8.18
C HIS A 102 13.61 -4.99 -7.37
N GLY A 103 13.64 -4.40 -6.16
CA GLY A 103 12.44 -4.08 -5.39
C GLY A 103 11.52 -3.06 -6.08
N ALA A 104 10.50 -2.55 -5.38
CA ALA A 104 9.51 -1.63 -5.94
C ALA A 104 10.15 -0.36 -6.57
N GLY A 105 9.45 0.31 -7.49
CA GLY A 105 9.96 1.49 -8.19
C GLY A 105 10.63 1.20 -9.53
N TYR A 106 11.68 1.96 -9.87
CA TYR A 106 12.32 2.01 -11.20
C TYR A 106 13.85 1.92 -11.11
N GLY A 107 14.36 0.90 -10.43
CA GLY A 107 15.81 0.72 -10.26
C GLY A 107 16.56 0.63 -11.59
N SER A 108 17.73 1.28 -11.64
CA SER A 108 18.64 1.32 -12.80
C SER A 108 19.81 0.36 -12.61
N ALA A 109 20.40 -0.10 -13.71
CA ALA A 109 21.64 -0.90 -13.68
C ALA A 109 22.82 -0.12 -13.08
N VAL A 110 22.84 1.20 -13.28
CA VAL A 110 23.95 2.10 -12.93
C VAL A 110 23.99 2.43 -11.44
N ASP A 111 22.84 2.64 -10.81
CA ASP A 111 22.78 3.19 -9.45
C ASP A 111 22.41 2.13 -8.40
N SER A 112 21.87 0.99 -8.84
CA SER A 112 21.37 -0.04 -7.93
C SER A 112 22.38 -1.16 -7.75
N PHE A 113 22.49 -1.67 -6.51
CA PHE A 113 23.31 -2.83 -6.15
C PHE A 113 24.80 -2.72 -6.47
N VAL A 114 25.32 -1.55 -6.85
CA VAL A 114 26.71 -1.35 -7.28
C VAL A 114 27.69 -2.00 -6.29
N ASP A 115 27.56 -1.67 -5.01
CA ASP A 115 28.48 -2.10 -3.96
C ASP A 115 28.42 -3.63 -3.77
N MET A 116 27.22 -4.23 -3.66
CA MET A 116 27.08 -5.68 -3.46
C MET A 116 27.49 -6.49 -4.70
N ALA A 117 27.15 -6.01 -5.89
CA ALA A 117 27.56 -6.65 -7.15
C ALA A 117 29.09 -6.59 -7.31
N TYR A 118 29.71 -5.46 -6.94
CA TYR A 118 31.17 -5.32 -6.90
C TYR A 118 31.77 -6.28 -5.87
N ASP A 119 31.25 -6.30 -4.64
CA ASP A 119 31.74 -7.15 -3.55
C ASP A 119 31.73 -8.64 -3.93
N LEU A 120 30.63 -9.14 -4.50
CA LEU A 120 30.56 -10.51 -5.00
C LEU A 120 31.52 -10.75 -6.17
N SER A 121 31.65 -9.79 -7.09
CA SER A 121 32.58 -9.94 -8.22
C SER A 121 34.03 -10.00 -7.75
N SER A 122 34.39 -9.20 -6.75
CA SER A 122 35.71 -9.21 -6.12
C SER A 122 36.00 -10.50 -5.35
N ALA A 123 34.97 -11.30 -5.07
CA ALA A 123 35.05 -12.63 -4.46
C ALA A 123 34.85 -13.77 -5.46
N GLY A 124 34.99 -13.51 -6.77
CA GLY A 124 35.03 -14.56 -7.79
C GLY A 124 33.72 -14.85 -8.51
N PHE A 125 32.70 -13.98 -8.40
CA PHE A 125 31.45 -14.10 -9.16
C PHE A 125 31.45 -13.28 -10.45
N VAL A 126 30.69 -13.73 -11.45
CA VAL A 126 30.25 -12.85 -12.54
C VAL A 126 28.84 -12.35 -12.21
N THR A 127 28.70 -11.05 -11.97
CA THR A 127 27.42 -10.47 -11.57
C THR A 127 26.78 -9.70 -12.72
N ALA A 128 25.43 -9.68 -12.77
CA ALA A 128 24.68 -8.83 -13.69
C ALA A 128 23.59 -8.04 -12.97
N VAL A 129 23.62 -6.72 -13.15
CA VAL A 129 22.56 -5.80 -12.74
C VAL A 129 21.93 -5.20 -13.98
N LEU A 130 20.62 -5.35 -14.16
CA LEU A 130 19.87 -4.82 -15.30
C LEU A 130 19.00 -3.63 -14.88
N ASP A 131 18.59 -2.78 -15.81
CA ASP A 131 17.46 -1.88 -15.57
C ASP A 131 16.21 -2.71 -15.27
N LYS A 132 15.39 -2.25 -14.32
CA LYS A 132 14.17 -2.96 -13.98
C LYS A 132 13.25 -3.05 -15.21
N PRO A 133 12.70 -4.23 -15.53
CA PRO A 133 11.68 -4.37 -16.57
C PRO A 133 10.37 -3.73 -16.10
N VAL A 134 9.99 -2.60 -16.73
CA VAL A 134 8.84 -1.78 -16.33
C VAL A 134 7.83 -1.57 -17.46
N TRP A 135 8.26 -1.34 -18.71
CA TRP A 135 7.37 -1.03 -19.84
C TRP A 135 6.33 0.06 -19.49
N SER A 136 5.14 0.00 -20.08
CA SER A 136 3.97 0.83 -19.75
C SER A 136 3.26 0.46 -18.43
N THR A 137 3.95 -0.18 -17.48
CA THR A 137 3.39 -0.56 -16.17
C THR A 137 3.86 0.34 -15.04
N ASN A 138 3.16 0.30 -13.92
CA ASN A 138 3.52 0.94 -12.65
C ASN A 138 3.47 -0.08 -11.51
N ASP A 139 3.74 0.35 -10.27
CA ASP A 139 3.82 -0.54 -9.10
C ASP A 139 2.50 -1.29 -8.80
N ILE A 140 1.35 -0.83 -9.32
CA ILE A 140 0.04 -1.48 -9.15
C ILE A 140 -0.26 -2.48 -10.28
N THR A 141 0.36 -2.29 -11.44
CA THR A 141 0.06 -3.02 -12.69
C THR A 141 1.27 -3.78 -13.24
N ARG A 142 2.34 -3.90 -12.43
CA ARG A 142 3.58 -4.56 -12.78
C ARG A 142 3.33 -5.98 -13.29
N ASP A 143 3.96 -6.35 -14.38
CA ASP A 143 3.84 -7.67 -14.99
C ASP A 143 4.89 -8.63 -14.41
N TYR A 144 4.61 -9.23 -13.25
CA TYR A 144 5.60 -10.09 -12.57
C TYR A 144 6.06 -11.28 -13.41
N THR A 145 5.18 -11.90 -14.19
CA THR A 145 5.56 -12.99 -15.10
C THR A 145 6.44 -12.48 -16.24
N GLY A 146 6.10 -11.33 -16.82
CA GLY A 146 6.93 -10.67 -17.83
C GLY A 146 8.31 -10.26 -17.29
N SER A 147 8.35 -9.66 -16.10
CA SER A 147 9.60 -9.29 -15.41
C SER A 147 10.47 -10.52 -15.17
N ALA A 148 9.89 -11.63 -14.69
CA ALA A 148 10.62 -12.87 -14.48
C ALA A 148 11.25 -13.42 -15.77
N ALA A 149 10.55 -13.32 -16.91
CA ALA A 149 11.09 -13.76 -18.21
C ALA A 149 12.28 -12.91 -18.68
N VAL A 150 12.29 -11.61 -18.35
CA VAL A 150 13.43 -10.72 -18.64
C VAL A 150 14.62 -11.01 -17.73
N TYR A 151 14.36 -11.29 -16.44
CA TYR A 151 15.43 -11.75 -15.54
C TYR A 151 16.04 -13.07 -16.03
N ASP A 152 15.22 -14.02 -16.49
CA ASP A 152 15.69 -15.27 -17.11
C ASP A 152 16.52 -15.02 -18.38
N GLU A 153 16.18 -14.01 -19.20
CA GLU A 153 16.99 -13.64 -20.37
C GLU A 153 18.40 -13.17 -19.99
N VAL A 154 18.52 -12.39 -18.89
CA VAL A 154 19.83 -11.98 -18.36
C VAL A 154 20.57 -13.15 -17.72
N ILE A 155 19.88 -14.08 -17.06
CA ILE A 155 20.47 -15.33 -16.57
C ILE A 155 21.05 -16.14 -17.73
N ARG A 156 20.29 -16.32 -18.82
CA ARG A 156 20.78 -16.99 -20.03
C ARG A 156 21.94 -16.26 -20.68
N MET A 157 21.95 -14.92 -20.63
CA MET A 157 23.10 -14.12 -21.07
C MET A 157 24.35 -14.42 -20.24
N LEU A 158 24.24 -14.50 -18.90
CA LEU A 158 25.37 -14.88 -18.04
C LEU A 158 25.84 -16.30 -18.30
N ARG A 159 24.93 -17.28 -18.36
CA ARG A 159 25.26 -18.68 -18.66
C ARG A 159 25.96 -18.86 -20.02
N GLY A 160 25.68 -17.95 -20.97
CA GLY A 160 26.32 -17.94 -22.29
C GLY A 160 27.75 -17.40 -22.33
N LEU A 161 28.30 -16.91 -21.20
CA LEU A 161 29.65 -16.39 -21.14
C LEU A 161 30.69 -17.51 -20.99
N ASP A 162 31.81 -17.39 -21.69
CA ASP A 162 32.88 -18.39 -21.69
C ASP A 162 33.50 -18.61 -20.30
N ASN A 163 33.45 -17.63 -19.41
CA ASN A 163 33.97 -17.69 -18.05
C ASN A 163 32.92 -18.02 -16.97
N VAL A 164 31.65 -18.26 -17.32
CA VAL A 164 30.59 -18.60 -16.34
C VAL A 164 30.27 -20.09 -16.37
N ASP A 165 30.13 -20.70 -15.19
CA ASP A 165 29.56 -22.04 -15.03
C ASP A 165 28.04 -21.94 -15.10
N ASP A 166 27.43 -22.61 -16.08
CA ASP A 166 26.00 -22.52 -16.33
C ASP A 166 25.14 -23.15 -15.21
N ARG A 167 25.74 -24.03 -14.40
CA ARG A 167 25.10 -24.72 -13.27
C ARG A 167 25.26 -23.99 -11.93
N GLU A 168 26.10 -22.95 -11.86
CA GLU A 168 26.36 -22.18 -10.63
C GLU A 168 25.84 -20.74 -10.73
N VAL A 169 24.73 -20.51 -11.45
CA VAL A 169 24.09 -19.19 -11.54
C VAL A 169 22.92 -19.06 -10.55
N GLY A 170 23.01 -18.09 -9.66
CA GLY A 170 21.98 -17.75 -8.68
C GLY A 170 21.35 -16.38 -8.87
N ILE A 171 20.44 -16.03 -7.95
CA ILE A 171 19.74 -14.74 -7.95
C ILE A 171 19.87 -14.01 -6.61
N TYR A 172 19.83 -12.69 -6.66
CA TYR A 172 19.70 -11.82 -5.51
C TYR A 172 18.41 -11.00 -5.67
N ALA A 173 17.40 -11.24 -4.83
CA ALA A 173 16.10 -10.60 -4.92
C ALA A 173 15.78 -9.79 -3.66
N THR A 174 15.46 -8.51 -3.87
CA THR A 174 15.06 -7.56 -2.83
C THR A 174 13.56 -7.29 -2.86
N SER A 175 12.90 -7.33 -1.69
CA SER A 175 11.55 -6.79 -1.48
C SER A 175 10.52 -7.29 -2.52
N GLU A 176 9.89 -6.42 -3.32
CA GLU A 176 8.93 -6.76 -4.39
C GLU A 176 9.43 -7.87 -5.34
N SER A 177 10.72 -7.90 -5.67
CA SER A 177 11.24 -8.91 -6.62
C SER A 177 11.21 -10.34 -6.08
N THR A 178 10.98 -10.54 -4.79
CA THR A 178 10.80 -11.87 -4.21
C THR A 178 9.45 -12.51 -4.61
N TRP A 179 8.48 -11.69 -5.04
CA TRP A 179 7.31 -12.18 -5.77
C TRP A 179 7.65 -12.60 -7.21
N VAL A 180 8.52 -11.84 -7.86
CA VAL A 180 8.99 -12.10 -9.23
C VAL A 180 9.86 -13.36 -9.28
N SER A 181 10.72 -13.57 -8.27
CA SER A 181 11.62 -14.72 -8.18
C SER A 181 10.85 -16.04 -8.10
N SER A 182 9.67 -16.06 -7.47
CA SER A 182 8.79 -17.23 -7.46
C SER A 182 8.36 -17.65 -8.87
N TYR A 183 8.01 -16.69 -9.75
CA TYR A 183 7.72 -16.98 -11.15
C TYR A 183 8.97 -17.41 -11.91
N LEU A 184 10.11 -16.78 -11.65
CA LEU A 184 11.39 -17.13 -12.26
C LEU A 184 11.77 -18.59 -11.95
N LEU A 185 11.73 -18.98 -10.67
CA LEU A 185 12.04 -20.35 -10.23
C LEU A 185 11.00 -21.37 -10.68
N ASP A 186 9.79 -20.94 -11.05
CA ASP A 186 8.83 -21.80 -11.74
C ASP A 186 9.22 -22.05 -13.21
N MET A 187 9.84 -21.07 -13.88
CA MET A 187 10.25 -21.14 -15.29
C MET A 187 11.63 -21.79 -15.47
N ASP A 188 12.61 -21.40 -14.66
CA ASP A 188 13.99 -21.86 -14.73
C ASP A 188 14.32 -22.71 -13.50
N LYS A 189 14.46 -24.03 -13.71
CA LYS A 189 14.76 -25.02 -12.67
C LYS A 189 16.25 -25.21 -12.44
N ASP A 190 17.10 -24.54 -13.22
CA ASP A 190 18.55 -24.64 -13.16
C ASP A 190 19.19 -23.47 -12.38
N ILE A 191 18.38 -22.65 -11.68
CA ILE A 191 18.90 -21.65 -10.73
C ILE A 191 19.51 -22.36 -9.53
N ALA A 192 20.77 -22.07 -9.25
CA ALA A 192 21.57 -22.84 -8.28
C ALA A 192 21.27 -22.49 -6.82
N PHE A 193 21.05 -21.21 -6.52
CA PHE A 193 20.81 -20.68 -5.18
C PHE A 193 20.15 -19.29 -5.27
N GLN A 194 19.58 -18.82 -4.15
CA GLN A 194 19.00 -17.47 -4.07
C GLN A 194 19.35 -16.74 -2.78
N VAL A 195 19.52 -15.43 -2.87
CA VAL A 195 19.58 -14.51 -1.74
C VAL A 195 18.31 -13.66 -1.75
N LEU A 196 17.59 -13.67 -0.63
CA LEU A 196 16.36 -12.93 -0.40
C LEU A 196 16.61 -11.84 0.64
N LEU A 197 16.69 -10.59 0.18
CA LEU A 197 16.80 -9.43 1.05
C LEU A 197 15.40 -8.90 1.36
N SER A 198 15.07 -8.82 2.66
CA SER A 198 13.79 -8.35 3.19
C SER A 198 12.59 -8.82 2.35
N PRO A 199 12.38 -10.16 2.22
CA PRO A 199 11.43 -10.70 1.26
C PRO A 199 9.98 -10.34 1.57
N MET A 200 9.23 -10.09 0.50
CA MET A 200 7.78 -10.00 0.49
C MET A 200 7.19 -11.40 0.24
N VAL A 201 6.73 -12.05 1.31
CA VAL A 201 6.38 -13.48 1.28
C VAL A 201 4.91 -13.72 0.93
N PHE A 202 4.02 -12.95 1.54
CA PHE A 202 2.57 -13.08 1.39
C PHE A 202 2.07 -12.38 0.12
N THR A 203 0.82 -12.59 -0.27
CA THR A 203 0.26 -11.93 -1.47
C THR A 203 0.38 -10.40 -1.33
N PRO A 204 0.50 -9.63 -2.42
CA PRO A 204 0.66 -8.18 -2.30
C PRO A 204 -0.45 -7.49 -1.49
N ARG A 205 -1.71 -7.95 -1.58
CA ARG A 205 -2.80 -7.49 -0.71
C ARG A 205 -2.52 -7.68 0.78
N GLN A 206 -1.96 -8.83 1.16
CA GLN A 206 -1.68 -9.17 2.56
C GLN A 206 -0.43 -8.45 3.07
N ALA A 207 0.64 -8.44 2.28
CA ALA A 207 1.90 -7.80 2.63
C ALA A 207 1.77 -6.28 2.74
N ILE A 208 1.13 -5.62 1.77
CA ILE A 208 0.91 -4.17 1.82
C ILE A 208 -0.14 -3.83 2.88
N GLY A 209 -1.14 -4.70 3.09
CA GLY A 209 -2.09 -4.57 4.20
C GLY A 209 -1.41 -4.64 5.58
N PHE A 210 -0.42 -5.51 5.73
CA PHE A 210 0.44 -5.59 6.93
C PHE A 210 1.27 -4.32 7.11
N LEU A 211 2.00 -3.89 6.07
CA LEU A 211 2.79 -2.64 6.07
C LEU A 211 1.93 -1.46 6.52
N ALA A 212 0.79 -1.24 5.87
CA ALA A 212 -0.09 -0.12 6.17
C ALA A 212 -0.63 -0.20 7.62
N ALA A 213 -0.93 -1.39 8.12
CA ALA A 213 -1.39 -1.59 9.48
C ALA A 213 -0.30 -1.24 10.52
N GLN A 214 0.88 -1.80 10.33
CA GLN A 214 2.03 -1.60 11.21
C GLN A 214 2.43 -0.13 11.23
N ASP A 215 2.56 0.50 10.06
CA ASP A 215 3.02 1.88 9.98
C ASP A 215 1.97 2.87 10.48
N PHE A 216 0.67 2.61 10.28
CA PHE A 216 -0.39 3.44 10.88
C PHE A 216 -0.30 3.42 12.41
N ALA A 217 -0.02 2.25 13.00
CA ALA A 217 0.17 2.13 14.44
C ALA A 217 1.45 2.86 14.89
N LEU A 218 2.55 2.71 14.15
CA LEU A 218 3.84 3.35 14.47
C LEU A 218 3.79 4.88 14.39
N VAL A 219 3.08 5.47 13.42
CA VAL A 219 2.90 6.93 13.34
C VAL A 219 1.92 7.47 14.39
N GLY A 220 1.28 6.60 15.16
CA GLY A 220 0.25 6.95 16.15
C GLY A 220 -1.05 7.44 15.52
N ALA A 221 -1.41 6.93 14.34
CA ALA A 221 -2.71 7.23 13.74
C ALA A 221 -3.84 6.63 14.59
N HIS A 222 -4.96 7.34 14.68
CA HIS A 222 -6.14 6.82 15.39
C HIS A 222 -6.63 5.52 14.75
N ASP A 223 -7.11 4.56 15.56
CA ASP A 223 -7.65 3.26 15.12
C ASP A 223 -8.72 3.35 14.02
N GLY A 224 -9.42 4.49 13.93
CA GLY A 224 -10.39 4.74 12.87
C GLY A 224 -9.76 4.83 11.49
N TYR A 225 -8.57 5.43 11.38
CA TYR A 225 -7.78 5.42 10.15
C TYR A 225 -7.28 4.02 9.80
N GLN A 226 -6.93 3.19 10.78
CA GLN A 226 -6.60 1.78 10.52
C GLN A 226 -7.81 1.02 9.94
N SER A 227 -9.03 1.35 10.37
CA SER A 227 -10.24 0.75 9.77
C SER A 227 -10.43 1.11 8.27
N ILE A 228 -9.87 2.22 7.80
CA ILE A 228 -9.86 2.59 6.37
C ILE A 228 -8.94 1.63 5.60
N VAL A 229 -7.77 1.30 6.16
CA VAL A 229 -6.81 0.37 5.57
C VAL A 229 -7.49 -0.95 5.21
N ARG A 230 -8.26 -1.56 6.12
CA ARG A 230 -9.00 -2.80 5.80
C ARG A 230 -9.93 -2.63 4.60
N ARG A 231 -10.74 -1.58 4.61
CA ARG A 231 -11.72 -1.34 3.53
C ARG A 231 -11.04 -1.15 2.19
N VAL A 232 -9.90 -0.45 2.15
CA VAL A 232 -9.08 -0.30 0.95
C VAL A 232 -8.55 -1.66 0.48
N PHE A 233 -7.96 -2.45 1.38
CA PHE A 233 -7.43 -3.77 1.03
C PHE A 233 -8.50 -4.87 0.87
N ASN A 234 -9.79 -4.55 1.04
CA ASN A 234 -10.91 -5.40 0.61
C ASN A 234 -11.47 -4.99 -0.77
N ILE A 235 -10.94 -3.95 -1.42
CA ILE A 235 -11.34 -3.58 -2.78
C ILE A 235 -11.04 -4.73 -3.75
N ASP A 236 -12.07 -5.14 -4.49
CA ASP A 236 -11.98 -6.06 -5.62
C ASP A 236 -11.44 -5.30 -6.84
N SER A 237 -10.11 -5.17 -6.89
CA SER A 237 -9.40 -4.44 -7.95
C SER A 237 -9.52 -5.13 -9.32
N ALA A 238 -9.85 -6.43 -9.34
CA ALA A 238 -10.06 -7.18 -10.58
C ALA A 238 -11.24 -6.63 -11.40
N LEU A 239 -12.22 -5.97 -10.76
CA LEU A 239 -13.29 -5.23 -11.46
C LEU A 239 -12.77 -4.13 -12.39
N PHE A 240 -11.55 -3.65 -12.14
CA PHE A 240 -10.90 -2.59 -12.89
C PHE A 240 -9.70 -3.09 -13.70
N GLY A 241 -9.59 -4.42 -13.89
CA GLY A 241 -8.49 -5.03 -14.65
C GLY A 241 -7.17 -5.14 -13.89
N VAL A 242 -7.17 -4.94 -12.56
CA VAL A 242 -5.96 -5.01 -11.73
C VAL A 242 -6.01 -6.27 -10.86
N THR A 243 -5.23 -7.29 -11.22
CA THR A 243 -5.19 -8.59 -10.53
C THR A 243 -3.96 -8.78 -9.63
N LEU A 244 -2.97 -7.88 -9.72
CA LEU A 244 -1.71 -7.96 -8.99
C LEU A 244 -1.87 -8.16 -7.48
N PRO A 245 -2.84 -7.53 -6.77
CA PRO A 245 -2.98 -7.70 -5.32
C PRO A 245 -3.23 -9.15 -4.86
N ASP A 246 -3.79 -9.99 -5.72
CA ASP A 246 -4.23 -11.36 -5.39
C ASP A 246 -3.33 -12.44 -6.02
N VAL A 247 -2.14 -12.08 -6.53
CA VAL A 247 -1.21 -13.09 -7.05
C VAL A 247 -0.66 -13.97 -5.92
N HIS A 248 -0.60 -15.28 -6.18
CA HIS A 248 -0.09 -16.28 -5.24
C HIS A 248 1.32 -16.71 -5.63
N THR A 249 2.30 -16.22 -4.86
CA THR A 249 3.74 -16.43 -5.08
C THR A 249 4.38 -17.30 -4.01
N LEU A 250 3.71 -17.51 -2.87
CA LEU A 250 4.16 -18.43 -1.84
C LEU A 250 3.92 -19.88 -2.31
N LYS A 251 4.92 -20.47 -2.96
CA LYS A 251 4.87 -21.82 -3.53
C LYS A 251 6.10 -22.61 -3.09
N PRO A 252 5.99 -23.91 -2.81
CA PRO A 252 7.15 -24.73 -2.42
C PRO A 252 8.29 -24.70 -3.46
N SER A 253 7.96 -24.69 -4.76
CA SER A 253 8.95 -24.65 -5.85
C SER A 253 9.88 -23.44 -5.81
N ALA A 254 9.43 -22.31 -5.26
CA ALA A 254 10.26 -21.10 -5.15
C ALA A 254 11.30 -21.20 -4.02
N TYR A 255 11.27 -22.27 -3.22
CA TYR A 255 12.16 -22.46 -2.07
C TYR A 255 12.82 -23.85 -2.07
N SER A 256 12.90 -24.50 -3.25
CA SER A 256 13.52 -25.82 -3.40
C SER A 256 15.04 -25.79 -3.58
N ILE A 257 15.64 -24.60 -3.51
CA ILE A 257 17.08 -24.37 -3.72
C ILE A 257 17.70 -23.70 -2.48
N PRO A 258 19.02 -23.83 -2.26
CA PRO A 258 19.71 -23.13 -1.18
C PRO A 258 19.33 -21.64 -1.14
N THR A 259 18.91 -21.18 0.03
CA THR A 259 18.29 -19.86 0.21
C THR A 259 18.90 -19.14 1.41
N LEU A 260 19.47 -17.95 1.18
CA LEU A 260 19.82 -17.00 2.25
C LEU A 260 18.71 -15.96 2.39
N VAL A 261 18.27 -15.70 3.61
CA VAL A 261 17.30 -14.66 3.93
C VAL A 261 17.96 -13.65 4.87
N ALA A 262 17.94 -12.37 4.50
CA ALA A 262 18.49 -11.29 5.31
C ALA A 262 17.42 -10.26 5.65
N TYR A 263 17.33 -9.91 6.94
CA TYR A 263 16.42 -8.88 7.44
C TYR A 263 17.17 -7.83 8.26
N GLY A 264 16.78 -6.57 8.07
CA GLY A 264 17.16 -5.50 8.97
C GLY A 264 16.21 -5.42 10.17
N SER A 265 16.74 -5.28 11.37
CA SER A 265 15.90 -5.14 12.58
C SER A 265 15.05 -3.85 12.61
N LYS A 266 15.34 -2.86 11.77
CA LYS A 266 14.48 -1.68 11.56
C LYS A 266 13.54 -1.80 10.36
N ASP A 267 13.56 -2.93 9.65
CA ASP A 267 12.60 -3.15 8.56
C ASP A 267 11.20 -3.34 9.15
N VAL A 268 10.38 -2.32 9.02
CA VAL A 268 8.96 -2.35 9.40
C VAL A 268 8.04 -2.57 8.20
N MET A 269 8.61 -2.78 7.01
CA MET A 269 7.85 -2.97 5.78
C MET A 269 7.45 -4.42 5.55
N THR A 270 8.19 -5.37 6.13
CA THR A 270 7.98 -6.80 5.89
C THR A 270 7.60 -7.54 7.17
N ALA A 271 6.77 -8.58 6.99
CA ALA A 271 6.41 -9.48 8.08
C ALA A 271 7.55 -10.46 8.32
N GLN A 272 8.52 -10.07 9.15
CA GLN A 272 9.77 -10.82 9.33
C GLN A 272 9.55 -12.21 9.95
N VAL A 273 8.78 -12.28 11.04
CA VAL A 273 8.59 -13.53 11.80
C VAL A 273 7.76 -14.53 10.98
N GLU A 274 6.55 -14.14 10.59
CA GLU A 274 5.68 -15.03 9.80
C GLU A 274 6.21 -15.27 8.39
N GLY A 275 7.00 -14.33 7.84
CA GLY A 275 7.69 -14.48 6.57
C GLY A 275 8.75 -15.59 6.62
N VAL A 276 9.61 -15.58 7.64
CA VAL A 276 10.59 -16.66 7.86
C VAL A 276 9.90 -18.00 8.06
N GLU A 277 8.88 -18.07 8.91
CA GLU A 277 8.13 -19.30 9.15
C GLU A 277 7.56 -19.87 7.85
N ALA A 278 6.97 -19.01 7.01
CA ALA A 278 6.42 -19.42 5.72
C ALA A 278 7.50 -19.88 4.73
N ILE A 279 8.65 -19.18 4.64
CA ILE A 279 9.78 -19.57 3.79
C ILE A 279 10.31 -20.95 4.21
N VAL A 280 10.53 -21.16 5.51
CA VAL A 280 11.02 -22.45 6.04
C VAL A 280 10.01 -23.57 5.80
N ASP A 281 8.71 -23.33 6.04
CA ASP A 281 7.66 -24.33 5.74
C ASP A 281 7.65 -24.70 4.25
N MET A 282 7.76 -23.72 3.35
CA MET A 282 7.80 -23.98 1.91
C MET A 282 9.04 -24.77 1.48
N ALA A 283 10.21 -24.44 2.02
CA ALA A 283 11.46 -25.15 1.76
C ALA A 283 11.36 -26.62 2.23
N LEU A 284 10.92 -26.84 3.47
CA LEU A 284 10.78 -28.19 4.05
C LEU A 284 9.81 -29.08 3.26
N ARG A 285 8.74 -28.51 2.69
CA ARG A 285 7.80 -29.26 1.81
C ARG A 285 8.44 -29.80 0.53
N THR A 286 9.59 -29.26 0.13
CA THR A 286 10.38 -29.75 -1.00
C THR A 286 11.58 -30.59 -0.58
N GLY A 287 11.77 -30.78 0.74
CA GLY A 287 12.96 -31.44 1.29
C GLY A 287 14.20 -30.56 1.32
N ASN A 288 14.07 -29.25 1.08
CA ASN A 288 15.17 -28.31 1.19
C ASN A 288 15.40 -27.92 2.65
N HIS A 289 16.59 -28.25 3.17
CA HIS A 289 17.03 -27.89 4.51
C HIS A 289 18.10 -26.77 4.51
N ASP A 290 18.52 -26.31 3.33
CA ASP A 290 19.56 -25.30 3.14
C ASP A 290 18.98 -23.89 3.12
N VAL A 291 18.27 -23.53 4.20
CA VAL A 291 17.76 -22.18 4.43
C VAL A 291 18.52 -21.53 5.58
N SER A 292 19.19 -20.42 5.28
CA SER A 292 19.93 -19.62 6.26
C SER A 292 19.25 -18.27 6.44
N ILE A 293 19.05 -17.85 7.69
CA ILE A 293 18.38 -16.61 8.07
C ILE A 293 19.36 -15.76 8.87
N ARG A 294 19.45 -14.47 8.54
CA ARG A 294 20.32 -13.49 9.18
C ARG A 294 19.55 -12.22 9.54
N GLY A 295 19.55 -11.87 10.83
CA GLY A 295 19.01 -10.62 11.35
C GLY A 295 20.14 -9.63 11.65
N TYR A 296 20.08 -8.43 11.06
CA TYR A 296 21.11 -7.41 11.24
C TYR A 296 20.63 -6.26 12.15
N PRO A 297 21.39 -5.90 13.20
CA PRO A 297 21.05 -4.80 14.07
C PRO A 297 21.07 -3.47 13.32
N VAL A 298 20.14 -2.56 13.63
CA VAL A 298 20.11 -1.16 13.18
C VAL A 298 19.89 -0.95 11.66
N ALA A 299 19.94 -2.02 10.86
CA ALA A 299 19.78 -2.00 9.41
C ALA A 299 18.31 -1.74 8.99
N ASN A 300 18.13 -0.93 7.94
CA ASN A 300 16.82 -0.63 7.34
C ASN A 300 16.34 -1.73 6.38
N HIS A 301 15.27 -1.48 5.62
CA HIS A 301 14.65 -2.45 4.71
C HIS A 301 15.60 -2.90 3.59
N VAL A 302 16.56 -2.06 3.18
CA VAL A 302 17.64 -2.42 2.23
C VAL A 302 18.98 -2.77 2.88
N LEU A 303 18.98 -3.09 4.18
CA LEU A 303 20.15 -3.53 4.96
C LEU A 303 21.27 -2.49 5.06
N ARG A 304 20.92 -1.21 4.95
CA ARG A 304 21.84 -0.07 5.08
C ARG A 304 21.63 0.68 6.40
N LEU A 305 22.64 1.46 6.78
CA LEU A 305 22.62 2.36 7.92
C LEU A 305 22.10 3.75 7.48
N GLY A 306 21.00 4.22 8.07
CA GLY A 306 20.44 5.55 7.78
C GLY A 306 19.09 5.50 7.06
N ASP A 307 18.68 6.64 6.50
CA ASP A 307 17.43 6.81 5.76
C ASP A 307 17.61 6.31 4.31
N GLU A 308 16.64 5.56 3.80
CA GLU A 308 16.68 4.98 2.44
C GLU A 308 16.57 6.03 1.33
N SER A 309 16.09 7.23 1.64
CA SER A 309 16.07 8.34 0.70
C SER A 309 17.47 8.95 0.46
N GLU A 310 18.45 8.64 1.32
CA GLU A 310 19.82 9.10 1.18
C GLU A 310 20.64 8.13 0.31
N THR A 311 21.28 8.67 -0.73
CA THR A 311 22.16 7.89 -1.62
C THR A 311 23.51 7.61 -0.96
N GLY A 312 24.02 6.39 -1.11
CA GLY A 312 25.37 6.03 -0.67
C GLY A 312 25.52 5.72 0.82
N THR A 313 24.42 5.45 1.52
CA THR A 313 24.44 4.95 2.91
C THR A 313 25.17 3.60 2.98
N PRO A 314 26.06 3.35 3.94
CA PRO A 314 26.80 2.09 4.01
C PRO A 314 25.90 0.91 4.39
N PHE A 315 26.26 -0.31 3.99
CA PHE A 315 25.62 -1.52 4.50
C PHE A 315 25.83 -1.68 6.02
N ALA A 316 24.90 -2.39 6.66
CA ALA A 316 25.00 -2.70 8.08
C ALA A 316 26.08 -3.76 8.34
N ASP A 317 27.09 -3.38 9.12
CA ASP A 317 28.16 -4.23 9.66
C ASP A 317 28.61 -5.37 8.71
N GLN A 318 28.44 -6.62 9.14
CA GLN A 318 28.92 -7.84 8.47
C GLN A 318 28.07 -8.27 7.27
N TYR A 319 26.98 -7.56 6.96
CA TYR A 319 26.00 -8.00 5.96
C TYR A 319 26.62 -8.39 4.62
N ALA A 320 27.52 -7.54 4.10
CA ALA A 320 28.17 -7.80 2.83
C ALA A 320 29.12 -9.01 2.89
N ASP A 321 29.90 -9.14 3.96
CA ASP A 321 30.81 -10.28 4.14
C ASP A 321 30.03 -11.59 4.28
N ASP A 322 28.93 -11.59 5.03
CA ASP A 322 28.08 -12.76 5.25
C ASP A 322 27.38 -13.25 3.96
N VAL A 323 26.88 -12.33 3.13
CA VAL A 323 26.29 -12.67 1.83
C VAL A 323 27.35 -13.23 0.89
N VAL A 324 28.54 -12.60 0.83
CA VAL A 324 29.64 -13.06 -0.01
C VAL A 324 30.11 -14.45 0.43
N ASP A 325 30.36 -14.65 1.72
CA ASP A 325 30.84 -15.92 2.26
C ASP A 325 29.81 -17.04 2.05
N TRP A 326 28.53 -16.75 2.28
CA TRP A 326 27.46 -17.69 1.98
C TRP A 326 27.39 -18.05 0.50
N ALA A 327 27.44 -17.06 -0.39
CA ALA A 327 27.34 -17.29 -1.83
C ALA A 327 28.53 -18.11 -2.34
N VAL A 328 29.77 -17.75 -1.94
CA VAL A 328 30.99 -18.47 -2.32
C VAL A 328 30.93 -19.93 -1.87
N GLY A 329 30.62 -20.19 -0.60
CA GLY A 329 30.55 -21.56 -0.08
C GLY A 329 29.43 -22.39 -0.71
N THR A 330 28.25 -21.77 -0.91
CA THR A 330 27.09 -22.42 -1.53
C THR A 330 27.35 -22.76 -2.99
N ALA A 331 27.95 -21.85 -3.76
CA ALA A 331 28.33 -22.10 -5.15
C ALA A 331 29.31 -23.27 -5.28
N LYS A 332 30.22 -23.44 -4.31
CA LYS A 332 31.14 -24.59 -4.26
C LYS A 332 30.50 -25.89 -3.74
N GLY A 333 29.19 -25.90 -3.49
CA GLY A 333 28.47 -27.07 -3.00
C GLY A 333 28.90 -27.53 -1.60
N LEU A 334 29.47 -26.62 -0.79
CA LEU A 334 29.90 -26.94 0.56
C LEU A 334 28.72 -26.96 1.53
N HIS A 335 28.85 -27.77 2.59
CA HIS A 335 27.84 -27.84 3.64
C HIS A 335 28.10 -26.76 4.71
N GLN A 336 27.11 -25.89 4.95
CA GLN A 336 27.23 -24.85 5.98
C GLN A 336 27.34 -25.46 7.38
N THR A 337 28.29 -24.96 8.18
CA THR A 337 28.53 -25.40 9.56
C THR A 337 28.10 -24.37 10.60
N SER A 338 27.99 -23.09 10.25
CA SER A 338 27.43 -22.09 11.15
C SER A 338 25.91 -22.24 11.31
N GLU A 339 25.39 -21.69 12.40
CA GLU A 339 23.96 -21.73 12.71
C GLU A 339 23.10 -21.22 11.55
N ARG A 340 21.99 -21.93 11.29
CA ARG A 340 21.06 -21.57 10.21
C ARG A 340 20.30 -20.29 10.51
N VAL A 341 20.03 -19.98 11.78
CA VAL A 341 19.35 -18.75 12.21
C VAL A 341 20.28 -17.95 13.13
N GLY A 342 20.90 -16.90 12.60
CA GLY A 342 21.93 -16.10 13.29
C GLY A 342 21.64 -14.59 13.27
N GLY A 343 22.33 -13.85 14.14
CA GLY A 343 22.21 -12.41 14.30
C GLY A 343 21.24 -11.98 15.40
N VAL A 344 20.59 -10.82 15.22
CA VAL A 344 19.59 -10.33 16.17
C VAL A 344 18.22 -10.99 15.97
N ASN A 345 17.46 -11.10 17.06
CA ASN A 345 16.07 -11.57 17.02
C ASN A 345 15.25 -10.74 16.02
N LEU A 346 14.44 -11.43 15.22
CA LEU A 346 13.48 -10.77 14.35
C LEU A 346 12.21 -10.48 15.15
N TYR A 347 11.62 -9.30 14.91
CA TYR A 347 10.44 -8.84 15.63
C TYR A 347 9.35 -8.45 14.65
N GLN A 348 8.11 -8.79 14.99
CA GLN A 348 6.93 -8.44 14.20
C GLN A 348 5.82 -7.99 15.16
N SER A 349 5.33 -6.75 14.99
CA SER A 349 4.42 -6.13 15.96
C SER A 349 3.01 -6.71 15.96
N ILE A 350 2.52 -7.12 14.79
CA ILE A 350 1.16 -7.61 14.56
C ILE A 350 1.20 -8.85 13.68
N ALA A 351 0.12 -9.62 13.63
CA ALA A 351 -0.01 -10.68 12.66
C ALA A 351 -0.26 -10.18 11.23
N VAL A 352 0.19 -10.96 10.24
CA VAL A 352 -0.14 -10.74 8.84
C VAL A 352 -1.65 -10.89 8.67
N PRO A 353 -2.33 -9.92 8.03
CA PRO A 353 -3.78 -9.92 7.85
C PRO A 353 -4.20 -10.89 6.74
N LYS A 354 -4.03 -12.20 7.00
CA LYS A 354 -4.32 -13.31 6.07
C LYS A 354 -5.81 -13.40 5.69
N ASP A 355 -6.67 -12.74 6.45
CA ASP A 355 -8.11 -12.64 6.21
C ASP A 355 -8.49 -11.61 5.12
N LEU A 356 -7.56 -10.74 4.71
CA LEU A 356 -7.77 -9.78 3.63
C LEU A 356 -8.02 -10.49 2.30
N LYS A 357 -9.17 -10.20 1.70
CA LYS A 357 -9.60 -10.73 0.41
C LYS A 357 -10.50 -9.73 -0.30
N ALA A 358 -10.52 -9.81 -1.63
CA ALA A 358 -11.44 -9.02 -2.45
C ALA A 358 -12.90 -9.20 -2.00
N ASN A 359 -13.62 -8.09 -1.81
CA ASN A 359 -15.04 -8.06 -1.48
C ASN A 359 -15.79 -7.26 -2.54
N ARG A 360 -16.27 -7.98 -3.57
CA ARG A 360 -16.99 -7.39 -4.71
C ARG A 360 -18.21 -6.58 -4.30
N GLY A 361 -19.00 -7.08 -3.34
CA GLY A 361 -20.22 -6.42 -2.87
C GLY A 361 -19.93 -5.08 -2.22
N LEU A 362 -18.97 -5.05 -1.27
CA LEU A 362 -18.55 -3.81 -0.63
C LEU A 362 -17.91 -2.85 -1.64
N THR A 363 -17.14 -3.38 -2.60
CA THR A 363 -16.48 -2.58 -3.65
C THR A 363 -17.50 -1.86 -4.52
N VAL A 364 -18.53 -2.56 -5.01
CA VAL A 364 -19.60 -1.95 -5.82
C VAL A 364 -20.38 -0.92 -5.02
N TYR A 365 -20.73 -1.24 -3.76
CA TYR A 365 -21.42 -0.30 -2.88
C TYR A 365 -20.60 0.97 -2.65
N GLY A 366 -19.33 0.81 -2.27
CA GLY A 366 -18.40 1.92 -2.09
C GLY A 366 -18.23 2.76 -3.36
N LEU A 367 -18.07 2.12 -4.52
CA LEU A 367 -17.94 2.80 -5.81
C LEU A 367 -19.18 3.64 -6.13
N LEU A 368 -20.38 3.03 -6.05
CA LEU A 368 -21.63 3.74 -6.33
C LEU A 368 -21.83 4.93 -5.39
N LEU A 369 -21.50 4.74 -4.11
CA LEU A 369 -21.56 5.80 -3.11
C LEU A 369 -20.63 6.98 -3.44
N HIS A 370 -19.36 6.71 -3.77
CA HIS A 370 -18.40 7.76 -4.09
C HIS A 370 -18.72 8.46 -5.42
N VAL A 371 -19.09 7.72 -6.47
CA VAL A 371 -19.50 8.29 -7.75
C VAL A 371 -20.73 9.18 -7.57
N PHE A 372 -21.73 8.71 -6.82
CA PHE A 372 -22.91 9.49 -6.52
C PHE A 372 -22.57 10.76 -5.72
N MET A 373 -21.73 10.65 -4.68
CA MET A 373 -21.28 11.79 -3.89
C MET A 373 -20.57 12.84 -4.76
N VAL A 374 -19.59 12.43 -5.58
CA VAL A 374 -18.84 13.33 -6.46
C VAL A 374 -19.76 14.00 -7.49
N PHE A 375 -20.65 13.22 -8.12
CA PHE A 375 -21.66 13.76 -9.05
C PHE A 375 -22.53 14.82 -8.37
N MET A 376 -23.02 14.54 -7.16
CA MET A 376 -23.83 15.46 -6.37
C MET A 376 -23.04 16.71 -5.97
N MET A 377 -21.75 16.58 -5.61
CA MET A 377 -20.88 17.72 -5.30
C MET A 377 -20.70 18.65 -6.50
N VAL A 378 -20.42 18.09 -7.68
CA VAL A 378 -20.28 18.86 -8.93
C VAL A 378 -21.60 19.55 -9.28
N LEU A 379 -22.72 18.82 -9.23
CA LEU A 379 -24.04 19.37 -9.50
C LEU A 379 -24.40 20.50 -8.52
N SER A 380 -24.14 20.31 -7.23
CA SER A 380 -24.36 21.34 -6.19
C SER A 380 -23.48 22.56 -6.43
N LEU A 381 -22.22 22.38 -6.84
CA LEU A 381 -21.31 23.49 -7.15
C LEU A 381 -21.83 24.31 -8.34
N VAL A 382 -22.23 23.66 -9.43
CA VAL A 382 -22.79 24.34 -10.62
C VAL A 382 -24.03 25.15 -10.24
N ILE A 383 -24.96 24.56 -9.49
CA ILE A 383 -26.19 25.25 -9.07
C ILE A 383 -25.87 26.39 -8.08
N ALA A 384 -24.89 26.22 -7.20
CA ALA A 384 -24.43 27.27 -6.29
C ALA A 384 -23.81 28.45 -7.05
N VAL A 385 -23.01 28.21 -8.10
CA VAL A 385 -22.45 29.26 -8.96
C VAL A 385 -23.56 30.00 -9.70
N VAL A 386 -24.52 29.29 -10.29
CA VAL A 386 -25.70 29.91 -10.94
C VAL A 386 -26.48 30.76 -9.93
N ALA A 387 -26.75 30.22 -8.74
CA ALA A 387 -27.42 30.93 -7.66
C ALA A 387 -26.65 32.18 -7.22
N LEU A 388 -25.33 32.12 -7.15
CA LEU A 388 -24.46 33.25 -6.82
C LEU A 388 -24.54 34.34 -7.90
N VAL A 389 -24.44 33.98 -9.18
CA VAL A 389 -24.56 34.94 -10.31
C VAL A 389 -25.95 35.59 -10.30
N VAL A 390 -27.01 34.81 -10.12
CA VAL A 390 -28.39 35.33 -10.04
C VAL A 390 -28.55 36.26 -8.83
N LYS A 391 -27.96 35.90 -7.68
CA LYS A 391 -27.95 36.75 -6.48
C LYS A 391 -27.20 38.05 -6.72
N ILE A 392 -26.02 38.02 -7.33
CA ILE A 392 -25.24 39.22 -7.67
C ILE A 392 -26.02 40.11 -8.64
N ARG A 393 -26.61 39.54 -9.70
CA ARG A 393 -27.45 40.30 -10.65
C ARG A 393 -28.65 40.94 -9.96
N ALA A 394 -29.33 40.23 -9.07
CA ALA A 394 -30.47 40.76 -8.34
C ALA A 394 -30.07 41.88 -7.35
N MET A 395 -28.90 41.76 -6.71
CA MET A 395 -28.33 42.80 -5.86
C MET A 395 -27.97 44.06 -6.66
N ILE A 396 -27.32 43.91 -7.82
CA ILE A 396 -27.00 45.02 -8.72
C ILE A 396 -28.29 45.71 -9.22
N ARG A 397 -29.30 44.93 -9.60
CA ARG A 397 -30.58 45.44 -10.13
C ARG A 397 -31.58 45.86 -9.05
N ARG A 398 -31.27 45.69 -7.76
CA ARG A 398 -32.16 45.96 -6.60
C ARG A 398 -33.56 45.34 -6.73
N THR A 399 -33.65 44.11 -7.26
CA THR A 399 -34.92 43.43 -7.58
C THR A 399 -35.47 42.54 -6.44
N GLY A 400 -34.92 42.65 -5.23
CA GLY A 400 -35.34 41.87 -4.07
C GLY A 400 -34.61 40.52 -3.89
N PRO A 401 -35.11 39.62 -3.01
CA PRO A 401 -34.41 38.41 -2.61
C PRO A 401 -34.37 37.34 -3.72
N ALA A 402 -33.22 37.23 -4.39
CA ALA A 402 -32.99 36.40 -5.59
C ALA A 402 -33.34 34.91 -5.46
N LEU A 403 -33.13 34.32 -4.28
CA LEU A 403 -33.34 32.89 -4.03
C LEU A 403 -34.64 32.62 -3.27
N GLY A 404 -35.23 33.65 -2.66
CA GLY A 404 -36.53 33.56 -1.99
C GLY A 404 -36.60 32.56 -0.83
N PHE A 405 -35.46 32.24 -0.18
CA PHE A 405 -35.45 31.38 1.01
C PHE A 405 -36.29 32.00 2.13
N SER A 406 -37.10 31.16 2.75
CA SER A 406 -37.99 31.53 3.84
C SER A 406 -37.58 30.81 5.13
N HIS A 407 -38.09 31.26 6.28
CA HIS A 407 -37.93 30.58 7.57
C HIS A 407 -36.49 30.21 7.92
N GLY A 408 -35.49 31.00 7.51
CA GLY A 408 -34.08 30.77 7.85
C GLY A 408 -33.41 29.55 7.20
N PHE A 409 -34.09 28.83 6.29
CA PHE A 409 -33.53 27.65 5.62
C PHE A 409 -32.24 27.95 4.84
N GLY A 410 -32.10 29.15 4.28
CA GLY A 410 -30.88 29.57 3.58
C GLY A 410 -29.65 29.63 4.48
N ASN A 411 -29.78 30.19 5.69
CA ASN A 411 -28.67 30.26 6.65
C ASN A 411 -28.33 28.87 7.20
N GLN A 412 -29.35 28.05 7.49
CA GLN A 412 -29.14 26.68 7.95
C GLN A 412 -28.42 25.83 6.89
N LEU A 413 -28.83 25.93 5.62
CA LEU A 413 -28.18 25.25 4.50
C LEU A 413 -26.72 25.70 4.35
N LEU A 414 -26.46 27.01 4.41
CA LEU A 414 -25.10 27.55 4.32
C LEU A 414 -24.21 27.02 5.45
N THR A 415 -24.66 27.11 6.71
CA THR A 415 -23.90 26.61 7.86
C THR A 415 -23.62 25.11 7.72
N LEU A 416 -24.64 24.30 7.41
CA LEU A 416 -24.48 22.86 7.21
C LEU A 416 -23.49 22.54 6.08
N THR A 417 -23.55 23.30 4.98
CA THR A 417 -22.65 23.11 3.84
C THR A 417 -21.21 23.43 4.23
N VAL A 418 -20.98 24.61 4.83
CA VAL A 418 -19.64 25.04 5.24
C VAL A 418 -19.05 24.07 6.26
N THR A 419 -19.83 23.66 7.27
CA THR A 419 -19.36 22.70 8.28
C THR A 419 -19.04 21.35 7.65
N THR A 420 -19.91 20.78 6.81
CA THR A 420 -19.69 19.47 6.19
C THR A 420 -18.47 19.49 5.25
N VAL A 421 -18.31 20.54 4.45
CA VAL A 421 -17.14 20.70 3.56
C VAL A 421 -15.85 20.90 4.38
N ALA A 422 -15.89 21.68 5.46
CA ALA A 422 -14.75 21.84 6.36
C ALA A 422 -14.37 20.51 7.03
N THR A 423 -15.36 19.70 7.44
CA THR A 423 -15.14 18.35 7.97
C THR A 423 -14.51 17.42 6.93
N LEU A 424 -14.97 17.47 5.68
CA LEU A 424 -14.39 16.70 4.58
C LEU A 424 -12.94 17.12 4.29
N ALA A 425 -12.64 18.41 4.34
CA ALA A 425 -11.28 18.92 4.21
C ALA A 425 -10.38 18.48 5.37
N LEU A 426 -10.89 18.52 6.62
CA LEU A 426 -10.17 18.03 7.80
C LEU A 426 -9.91 16.53 7.71
N PHE A 427 -10.89 15.74 7.26
CA PHE A 427 -10.73 14.30 7.01
C PHE A 427 -9.63 14.04 5.99
N GLY A 428 -9.65 14.75 4.85
CA GLY A 428 -8.62 14.64 3.82
C GLY A 428 -7.24 15.05 4.32
N ALA A 429 -7.14 16.11 5.12
CA ALA A 429 -5.88 16.57 5.72
C ALA A 429 -5.33 15.56 6.74
N GLY A 430 -6.18 15.03 7.61
CA GLY A 430 -5.81 13.99 8.58
C GLY A 430 -5.32 12.71 7.90
N LEU A 431 -6.09 12.21 6.92
CA LEU A 431 -5.69 11.04 6.14
C LEU A 431 -4.40 11.28 5.34
N GLY A 432 -4.25 12.46 4.73
CA GLY A 432 -3.04 12.85 4.02
C GLY A 432 -1.80 12.87 4.92
N GLN A 433 -1.92 13.37 6.15
CA GLN A 433 -0.82 13.32 7.12
C GLN A 433 -0.47 11.89 7.54
N VAL A 434 -1.46 11.02 7.73
CA VAL A 434 -1.20 9.60 8.02
C VAL A 434 -0.41 8.96 6.88
N ILE A 435 -0.84 9.15 5.62
CA ILE A 435 -0.14 8.62 4.44
C ILE A 435 1.31 9.13 4.39
N MET A 436 1.54 10.44 4.62
CA MET A 436 2.89 11.00 4.64
C MET A 436 3.76 10.45 5.78
N GLY A 437 3.16 10.21 6.96
CA GLY A 437 3.84 9.58 8.08
C GLY A 437 4.31 8.17 7.75
N VAL A 438 3.43 7.36 7.12
CA VAL A 438 3.75 6.01 6.66
C VAL A 438 4.91 6.02 5.68
N VAL A 439 4.84 6.87 4.64
CA VAL A 439 5.92 6.99 3.64
C VAL A 439 7.26 7.30 4.30
N LYS A 440 7.28 8.18 5.31
CA LYS A 440 8.51 8.52 6.04
C LYS A 440 9.07 7.35 6.84
N ILE A 441 8.21 6.55 7.48
CA ILE A 441 8.63 5.37 8.24
C ILE A 441 9.13 4.26 7.31
N ALA A 442 8.44 4.04 6.18
CA ALA A 442 8.86 3.08 5.17
C ALA A 442 10.28 3.36 4.63
N TRP A 443 10.69 4.63 4.53
CA TRP A 443 12.07 5.03 4.17
C TRP A 443 13.08 4.97 5.33
N GLY A 444 12.72 4.39 6.49
CA GLY A 444 13.63 4.26 7.63
C GLY A 444 13.68 5.49 8.56
N GLY A 445 12.78 6.45 8.36
CA GLY A 445 12.62 7.61 9.24
C GLY A 445 12.02 7.24 10.60
N ALA A 446 12.36 8.02 11.64
CA ALA A 446 11.80 7.81 12.98
C ALA A 446 10.31 8.23 13.03
N PRO A 447 9.49 7.51 13.84
CA PRO A 447 8.11 7.91 14.11
C PRO A 447 8.03 9.35 14.67
N PRO A 448 6.97 10.10 14.35
CA PRO A 448 6.78 11.44 14.88
C PRO A 448 6.55 11.41 16.41
N GLU A 449 7.23 12.28 17.14
CA GLU A 449 7.08 12.39 18.61
C GLU A 449 5.65 12.74 19.05
N LYS A 450 4.90 13.46 18.20
CA LYS A 450 3.51 13.86 18.45
C LYS A 450 2.67 13.63 17.19
N PRO A 451 1.73 12.67 17.20
CA PRO A 451 0.90 12.33 16.04
C PRO A 451 0.01 13.48 15.53
N GLY A 452 -0.28 14.49 16.36
CA GLY A 452 -0.96 15.72 15.93
C GLY A 452 -2.33 15.44 15.28
N LEU A 453 -2.51 15.85 14.02
CA LEU A 453 -3.78 15.63 13.30
C LEU A 453 -4.05 14.16 13.01
N MET A 454 -3.03 13.30 12.90
CA MET A 454 -3.21 11.87 12.60
C MET A 454 -4.03 11.15 13.68
N TYR A 455 -3.96 11.64 14.92
CA TYR A 455 -4.77 11.15 16.02
C TYR A 455 -6.03 12.00 16.24
N TRP A 456 -5.87 13.32 16.44
CA TRP A 456 -6.97 14.18 16.91
C TRP A 456 -8.03 14.51 15.88
N SER A 457 -7.71 14.46 14.58
CA SER A 457 -8.70 14.79 13.55
C SER A 457 -9.87 13.82 13.55
N TRP A 458 -9.64 12.53 13.81
CA TRP A 458 -10.69 11.51 13.84
C TRP A 458 -11.80 11.81 14.86
N PRO A 459 -11.55 11.89 16.19
CA PRO A 459 -12.61 12.15 17.17
C PRO A 459 -13.24 13.53 16.97
N VAL A 460 -12.50 14.54 16.51
CA VAL A 460 -13.05 15.85 16.15
C VAL A 460 -14.07 15.72 15.01
N ILE A 461 -13.74 14.96 13.96
CA ILE A 461 -14.67 14.69 12.85
C ILE A 461 -15.91 13.96 13.37
N GLN A 462 -15.78 12.97 14.25
CA GLN A 462 -16.92 12.25 14.83
C GLN A 462 -17.86 13.19 15.59
N VAL A 463 -17.32 14.05 16.46
CA VAL A 463 -18.10 15.04 17.21
C VAL A 463 -18.80 16.02 16.26
N VAL A 464 -18.08 16.56 15.28
CA VAL A 464 -18.65 17.50 14.31
C VAL A 464 -19.73 16.81 13.46
N CYS A 465 -19.53 15.56 13.05
CA CYS A 465 -20.54 14.77 12.33
C CYS A 465 -21.81 14.60 13.17
N THR A 466 -21.70 14.27 14.47
CA THR A 466 -22.85 14.20 15.37
C THR A 466 -23.62 15.53 15.43
N VAL A 467 -22.90 16.65 15.53
CA VAL A 467 -23.49 18.00 15.52
C VAL A 467 -24.16 18.32 14.18
N VAL A 468 -23.55 17.92 13.06
CA VAL A 468 -24.11 18.10 11.71
C VAL A 468 -25.39 17.27 11.54
N VAL A 469 -25.42 16.02 12.00
CA VAL A 469 -26.61 15.16 11.98
C VAL A 469 -27.73 15.77 12.85
N TRP A 470 -27.38 16.30 14.02
CA TRP A 470 -28.31 17.04 14.86
C TRP A 470 -28.87 18.28 14.17
N ALA A 471 -28.03 19.07 13.49
CA ALA A 471 -28.47 20.21 12.72
C ALA A 471 -29.39 19.81 11.54
N TRP A 472 -29.10 18.70 10.84
CA TRP A 472 -29.99 18.12 9.83
C TRP A 472 -31.35 17.71 10.40
N SER A 473 -31.37 17.11 11.59
CA SER A 473 -32.63 16.74 12.26
C SER A 473 -33.52 17.96 12.54
N ARG A 474 -32.93 19.12 12.87
CA ARG A 474 -33.66 20.38 13.05
C ARG A 474 -34.22 20.91 11.73
N VAL A 475 -33.46 20.82 10.64
CA VAL A 475 -33.91 21.22 9.30
C VAL A 475 -35.09 20.37 8.86
N LEU A 476 -35.00 19.05 9.01
CA LEU A 476 -36.09 18.12 8.66
C LEU A 476 -37.32 18.30 9.56
N ALA A 477 -37.15 18.46 10.87
CA ALA A 477 -38.25 18.74 11.79
C ALA A 477 -38.98 20.04 11.42
N ARG A 478 -38.22 21.09 11.07
CA ARG A 478 -38.79 22.37 10.63
C ARG A 478 -39.51 22.24 9.30
N LEU A 479 -38.99 21.45 8.36
CA LEU A 479 -39.67 21.14 7.10
C LEU A 479 -41.02 20.47 7.34
N ILE A 480 -41.06 19.45 8.23
CA ILE A 480 -42.28 18.73 8.59
C ILE A 480 -43.28 19.67 9.29
N GLU A 481 -42.82 20.50 10.22
CA GLU A 481 -43.66 21.46 10.94
C GLU A 481 -44.29 22.49 10.00
N VAL A 482 -43.49 23.13 9.14
CA VAL A 482 -43.98 24.13 8.17
C VAL A 482 -44.92 23.48 7.14
N ALA A 483 -44.63 22.25 6.69
CA ALA A 483 -45.50 21.52 5.77
C ALA A 483 -46.82 21.06 6.43
N SER A 484 -46.79 20.71 7.72
CA SER A 484 -47.98 20.37 8.51
C SER A 484 -48.87 21.58 8.75
N LEU A 485 -48.29 22.72 9.15
CA LEU A 485 -49.00 24.00 9.34
C LEU A 485 -49.70 24.48 8.06
N ARG A 486 -49.13 24.16 6.89
CA ARG A 486 -49.70 24.50 5.57
C ARG A 486 -50.69 23.45 5.04
N GLY A 487 -50.98 22.41 5.81
CA GLY A 487 -51.98 21.39 5.44
C GLY A 487 -51.54 20.45 4.31
N VAL A 488 -50.23 20.36 4.04
CA VAL A 488 -49.64 19.46 3.03
C VAL A 488 -49.55 18.02 3.56
N ILE A 489 -49.25 17.87 4.85
CA ILE A 489 -49.07 16.56 5.53
C ILE A 489 -50.35 16.12 6.28
N ARG A 490 -51.40 16.96 6.33
CA ARG A 490 -52.69 16.63 6.94
C ARG A 490 -53.46 15.65 6.05
N PHE A 491 -54.16 14.66 6.61
CA PHE A 491 -55.06 13.78 5.85
C PHE A 491 -56.54 14.09 6.16
N PRO A 492 -57.39 14.40 5.17
CA PRO A 492 -57.02 14.68 3.77
C PRO A 492 -56.27 16.03 3.63
N PRO A 493 -55.37 16.17 2.64
CA PRO A 493 -54.64 17.42 2.41
C PRO A 493 -55.60 18.57 2.12
N ARG A 494 -55.26 19.78 2.54
CA ARG A 494 -56.05 20.97 2.18
C ARG A 494 -56.08 21.11 0.66
N LYS A 495 -57.28 21.21 0.05
CA LYS A 495 -57.43 21.41 -1.41
C LYS A 495 -56.56 22.58 -1.88
N GLY A 496 -55.70 22.34 -2.87
CA GLY A 496 -54.78 23.35 -3.43
C GLY A 496 -53.41 23.47 -2.75
N ALA A 497 -53.21 22.93 -1.55
CA ALA A 497 -51.97 23.13 -0.78
C ALA A 497 -50.70 22.62 -1.49
N ILE A 498 -50.78 21.48 -2.19
CA ILE A 498 -49.66 20.95 -2.97
C ILE A 498 -49.33 21.86 -4.16
N GLY A 499 -50.36 22.38 -4.85
CA GLY A 499 -50.21 23.31 -5.97
C GLY A 499 -49.67 24.67 -5.55
N ASP A 500 -50.10 25.21 -4.41
CA ASP A 500 -49.66 26.51 -3.89
C ASP A 500 -48.21 26.47 -3.37
N VAL A 501 -47.76 25.32 -2.85
CA VAL A 501 -46.35 25.09 -2.48
C VAL A 501 -45.46 24.93 -3.72
N MET A 502 -45.92 24.21 -4.76
CA MET A 502 -45.15 24.03 -6.00
C MET A 502 -45.06 25.31 -6.85
N THR A 503 -46.11 26.14 -6.86
CA THR A 503 -46.17 27.42 -7.58
C THR A 503 -45.45 28.56 -6.83
N GLY A 504 -45.16 28.40 -5.54
CA GLY A 504 -44.45 29.39 -4.72
C GLY A 504 -45.34 30.48 -4.13
N ARG A 505 -46.68 30.32 -4.20
CA ARG A 505 -47.65 31.23 -3.58
C ARG A 505 -47.67 31.10 -2.06
N ASP A 506 -47.42 29.88 -1.55
CA ASP A 506 -47.23 29.62 -0.13
C ASP A 506 -46.01 28.69 0.06
N PRO A 507 -44.77 29.21 -0.02
CA PRO A 507 -43.56 28.39 -0.02
C PRO A 507 -43.19 27.82 1.37
N VAL A 508 -43.07 26.49 1.46
CA VAL A 508 -42.51 25.79 2.64
C VAL A 508 -41.03 26.13 2.84
N LEU A 509 -40.27 26.25 1.74
CA LEU A 509 -38.81 26.35 1.76
C LEU A 509 -38.30 27.63 1.08
N ALA A 510 -38.59 27.77 -0.21
CA ALA A 510 -38.21 28.93 -1.01
C ALA A 510 -39.32 29.28 -2.01
N SER A 511 -39.54 30.58 -2.25
CA SER A 511 -40.52 31.07 -3.23
C SER A 511 -40.08 30.80 -4.68
N THR A 512 -38.78 30.82 -4.95
CA THR A 512 -38.22 30.59 -6.28
C THR A 512 -37.96 29.11 -6.57
N ARG A 513 -38.09 28.71 -7.85
CA ARG A 513 -37.70 27.35 -8.30
C ARG A 513 -36.21 27.09 -8.07
N LEU A 514 -35.35 28.07 -8.37
CA LEU A 514 -33.90 27.97 -8.17
C LEU A 514 -33.54 27.75 -6.70
N GLY A 515 -34.17 28.46 -5.76
CA GLY A 515 -33.95 28.26 -4.33
C GLY A 515 -34.37 26.87 -3.83
N ARG A 516 -35.48 26.32 -4.35
CA ARG A 516 -35.91 24.94 -4.05
C ARG A 516 -34.94 23.90 -4.59
N VAL A 517 -34.49 24.06 -5.84
CA VAL A 517 -33.53 23.15 -6.48
C VAL A 517 -32.19 23.20 -5.76
N LEU A 518 -31.65 24.41 -5.49
CA LEU A 518 -30.40 24.60 -4.75
C LEU A 518 -30.45 23.87 -3.40
N PHE A 519 -31.53 24.05 -2.64
CA PHE A 519 -31.64 23.40 -1.34
C PHE A 519 -31.63 21.88 -1.42
N TRP A 520 -32.46 21.27 -2.27
CA TRP A 520 -32.54 19.82 -2.34
C TRP A 520 -31.25 19.19 -2.87
N VAL A 521 -30.65 19.79 -3.89
CA VAL A 521 -29.38 19.29 -4.43
C VAL A 521 -28.29 19.40 -3.37
N THR A 522 -28.13 20.55 -2.71
CA THR A 522 -27.13 20.72 -1.66
C THR A 522 -27.42 19.81 -0.46
N ALA A 523 -28.68 19.64 -0.05
CA ALA A 523 -29.04 18.75 1.05
C ALA A 523 -28.69 17.29 0.76
N VAL A 524 -29.06 16.77 -0.42
CA VAL A 524 -28.68 15.41 -0.84
C VAL A 524 -27.17 15.26 -0.92
N THR A 525 -26.47 16.29 -1.41
CA THR A 525 -25.00 16.31 -1.46
C THR A 525 -24.40 16.16 -0.06
N MET A 526 -24.82 16.96 0.92
CA MET A 526 -24.29 16.88 2.29
C MET A 526 -24.62 15.55 2.96
N LEU A 527 -25.82 15.01 2.74
CA LEU A 527 -26.18 13.67 3.24
C LEU A 527 -25.33 12.58 2.59
N SER A 528 -24.97 12.70 1.31
CA SER A 528 -24.08 11.75 0.63
C SER A 528 -22.65 11.76 1.21
N VAL A 529 -22.16 12.94 1.64
CA VAL A 529 -20.87 13.05 2.34
C VAL A 529 -20.93 12.36 3.71
N LEU A 530 -22.01 12.56 4.48
CA LEU A 530 -22.20 11.84 5.75
C LEU A 530 -22.30 10.32 5.54
N LEU A 531 -22.92 9.87 4.45
CA LEU A 531 -22.99 8.45 4.11
C LEU A 531 -21.62 7.89 3.70
N MET A 532 -20.79 8.68 3.00
CA MET A 532 -19.38 8.34 2.74
C MET A 532 -18.61 8.21 4.05
N PHE A 533 -18.74 9.15 4.98
CA PHE A 533 -18.14 9.03 6.31
C PHE A 533 -18.61 7.78 7.05
N ALA A 534 -19.90 7.45 6.95
CA ALA A 534 -20.43 6.22 7.50
C ALA A 534 -19.79 4.99 6.85
N PHE A 535 -19.66 4.94 5.53
CA PHE A 535 -18.99 3.85 4.84
C PHE A 535 -17.56 3.62 5.36
N TRP A 536 -16.81 4.69 5.61
CA TRP A 536 -15.44 4.62 6.15
C TRP A 536 -15.34 4.41 7.66
N GLY A 537 -16.47 4.26 8.36
CA GLY A 537 -16.48 3.90 9.77
C GLY A 537 -16.46 5.07 10.77
N LEU A 538 -16.66 6.31 10.33
CA LEU A 538 -16.63 7.47 11.23
C LEU A 538 -17.74 7.48 12.30
N PHE A 539 -18.79 6.66 12.16
CA PHE A 539 -19.84 6.51 13.16
C PHE A 539 -19.69 5.25 14.02
N VAL A 540 -18.50 4.63 14.03
CA VAL A 540 -18.09 3.68 15.07
C VAL A 540 -17.44 4.49 16.20
N TYR A 541 -18.15 4.64 17.32
CA TYR A 541 -17.71 5.42 18.48
C TYR A 541 -17.00 4.56 19.52
#